data_AF-A0A7S4R029-F1
#
_entry.id   AF-A0A7S4R029-F1
#
_cell.length_a   1.000
_cell.length_b   1.000
_cell.length_c   1.000
_cell.angle_alpha   90.00
_cell.angle_beta   90.00
_cell.angle_gamma   90.00
#
_symmetry.space_group_name_H-M   'P 1'
#
loop_
_entity.id
_entity.type
_entity.pdbx_description
1 polymer ?
#
loop_
_entity_poly.entity_id
_entity_poly.type
_entity_poly.pdbx_seq_one_letter_code
_entity_poly.pdbx_strand_id
1 'polypeptide(L)'
;YFRECSRSQFTEHHGHMVHELEFMDANATHAYLAPGGGRTPNCYIPSERDEKVLEWILADGGAIGYFAFANIQQASIVAVAIAADKTKGIMDTEEASIEASVASISDGAYAVFRRELFLNVDNARWHLAADYLTYGFSDQGQKEVTKTKYVRVNAAIRARMESRVREQGNRKADFVSVPPASCPAGVGLKAEPFRNRWGTDKLNYTCEPCAPGKAKLTTEAAECESCLPGQFANASGALRCDFCEPGRVASQRGSPACTACGENTFAAAPGSSSCNNCSAGDVAAPRGQSKCDRCELGSYREEG
;
A
#
# COMPACT_ATOMS: atom_id res chain seq x y z
N TYR A 1 31.16 -21.43 10.78
CA TYR A 1 29.94 -21.01 10.07
C TYR A 1 28.77 -21.09 11.04
N PHE A 2 28.14 -19.95 11.34
CA PHE A 2 26.94 -19.94 12.17
C PHE A 2 25.78 -20.61 11.43
N ARG A 3 24.95 -21.37 12.12
CA ARG A 3 23.69 -21.95 11.60
C ARG A 3 22.52 -21.36 12.32
N GLU A 4 21.33 -21.34 11.73
CA GLU A 4 20.16 -20.84 12.44
C GLU A 4 19.78 -21.79 13.58
N CYS A 5 19.46 -21.25 14.78
CA CYS A 5 19.19 -22.08 15.96
C CYS A 5 17.92 -22.95 15.81
N SER A 6 16.89 -22.43 15.14
CA SER A 6 15.65 -23.14 14.84
C SER A 6 15.07 -22.70 13.49
N ARG A 7 14.67 -23.68 12.67
CA ARG A 7 13.86 -23.44 11.46
C ARG A 7 12.36 -23.42 11.75
N SER A 8 11.96 -23.60 13.01
CA SER A 8 10.56 -23.54 13.39
C SER A 8 10.06 -22.12 13.20
N GLN A 9 9.25 -21.95 12.16
CA GLN A 9 8.54 -20.73 11.86
C GLN A 9 7.06 -21.05 11.79
N PHE A 10 6.22 -20.10 12.21
CA PHE A 10 4.78 -20.19 12.04
C PHE A 10 4.25 -18.89 11.46
N THR A 11 3.06 -18.97 10.88
CA THR A 11 2.34 -17.79 10.38
C THR A 11 1.51 -17.22 11.52
N GLU A 12 1.83 -16.00 11.95
CA GLU A 12 1.05 -15.32 12.98
C GLU A 12 -0.30 -14.80 12.45
N HIS A 13 -1.16 -14.26 13.31
CA HIS A 13 -2.53 -13.88 12.97
C HIS A 13 -2.62 -12.87 11.81
N HIS A 14 -1.58 -12.06 11.59
CA HIS A 14 -1.51 -11.09 10.48
C HIS A 14 -0.87 -11.65 9.20
N GLY A 15 -0.58 -12.96 9.13
CA GLY A 15 -0.05 -13.61 7.93
C GLY A 15 1.47 -13.52 7.77
N HIS A 16 2.18 -12.96 8.75
CA HIS A 16 3.64 -12.87 8.73
C HIS A 16 4.29 -14.17 9.23
N MET A 17 5.33 -14.62 8.52
CA MET A 17 6.19 -15.72 8.96
C MET A 17 7.13 -15.22 10.05
N VAL A 18 7.10 -15.86 11.21
CA VAL A 18 7.87 -15.47 12.38
C VAL A 18 8.54 -16.68 13.02
N HIS A 19 9.67 -16.46 13.69
CA HIS A 19 10.37 -17.53 14.42
C HIS A 19 9.58 -17.95 15.66
N GLU A 20 9.49 -19.25 15.94
CA GLU A 20 8.76 -19.76 17.11
C GLU A 20 9.27 -19.18 18.43
N LEU A 21 10.59 -19.02 18.54
CA LEU A 21 11.28 -18.48 19.73
C LEU A 21 10.78 -17.08 20.13
N GLU A 22 10.30 -16.30 19.16
CA GLU A 22 9.80 -14.96 19.38
C GLU A 22 8.47 -14.90 20.16
N PHE A 23 7.80 -16.05 20.31
CA PHE A 23 6.49 -16.20 20.97
C PHE A 23 6.53 -17.14 22.18
N MET A 24 7.69 -17.75 22.44
CA MET A 24 7.91 -18.49 23.68
C MET A 24 7.84 -17.53 24.88
N ASP A 25 7.30 -18.03 25.99
CA ASP A 25 7.41 -17.32 27.26
C ASP A 25 8.87 -17.29 27.75
N ALA A 26 9.14 -16.46 28.76
CA ALA A 26 10.50 -16.27 29.27
C ALA A 26 11.12 -17.56 29.82
N ASN A 27 10.33 -18.45 30.45
CA ASN A 27 10.83 -19.70 31.01
C ASN A 27 11.18 -20.70 29.92
N ALA A 28 10.32 -20.84 28.92
CA ALA A 28 10.53 -21.71 27.77
C ALA A 28 11.73 -21.23 26.93
N THR A 29 11.85 -19.92 26.75
CA THR A 29 13.00 -19.28 26.09
C THR A 29 14.30 -19.55 26.84
N HIS A 30 14.32 -19.33 28.15
CA HIS A 30 15.49 -19.60 28.98
C HIS A 30 15.89 -21.08 28.96
N ALA A 31 14.92 -22.00 29.04
CA ALA A 31 15.17 -23.43 28.95
C ALA A 31 15.75 -23.85 27.59
N TYR A 32 15.27 -23.26 26.49
CA TYR A 32 15.78 -23.54 25.14
C TYR A 32 17.21 -23.01 24.94
N LEU A 33 17.50 -21.81 25.46
CA LEU A 33 18.80 -21.16 25.34
C LEU A 33 19.85 -21.70 26.31
N ALA A 34 19.44 -22.35 27.40
CA ALA A 34 20.37 -22.97 28.34
C ALA A 34 21.27 -24.02 27.67
N PRO A 35 22.48 -24.28 28.20
CA PRO A 35 23.33 -25.38 27.74
C PRO A 35 22.57 -26.71 27.75
N GLY A 36 22.47 -27.36 26.59
CA GLY A 36 21.71 -28.61 26.42
C GLY A 36 20.21 -28.44 26.11
N GLY A 37 19.70 -27.21 26.02
CA GLY A 37 18.29 -26.85 25.77
C GLY A 37 17.74 -27.13 24.36
N GLY A 38 18.40 -27.98 23.57
CA GLY A 38 17.96 -28.34 22.22
C GLY A 38 18.42 -27.39 21.10
N ARG A 39 19.10 -26.28 21.42
CA ARG A 39 19.75 -25.42 20.42
C ARG A 39 21.00 -26.05 19.82
N THR A 40 21.26 -25.80 18.54
CA THR A 40 22.51 -26.24 17.89
C THR A 40 23.70 -25.40 18.38
N PRO A 41 24.91 -25.97 18.58
CA PRO A 41 26.10 -25.18 18.92
C PRO A 41 26.45 -24.19 17.79
N ASN A 42 26.99 -23.02 18.15
CA ASN A 42 27.38 -21.96 17.21
C ASN A 42 26.24 -21.53 16.28
N CYS A 43 25.08 -21.27 16.85
CA CYS A 43 23.89 -20.87 16.10
C CYS A 43 23.57 -19.36 16.23
N TYR A 44 22.82 -18.81 15.28
CA TYR A 44 22.30 -17.44 15.31
C TYR A 44 20.77 -17.45 15.34
N ILE A 45 20.18 -16.39 15.91
CA ILE A 45 18.72 -16.19 16.02
C ILE A 45 18.43 -14.80 15.44
N PRO A 46 17.77 -14.68 14.28
CA PRO A 46 17.39 -13.38 13.75
C PRO A 46 16.17 -12.84 14.51
N SER A 47 16.16 -11.53 14.79
CA SER A 47 14.95 -10.80 15.17
C SER A 47 15.08 -9.34 14.80
N GLU A 48 13.97 -8.74 14.40
CA GLU A 48 13.87 -7.29 14.19
C GLU A 48 13.52 -6.53 15.47
N ARG A 49 13.22 -7.25 16.56
CA ARG A 49 12.80 -6.69 17.86
C ARG A 49 13.96 -6.68 18.84
N ASP A 50 14.53 -5.50 19.07
CA ASP A 50 15.64 -5.31 20.00
C ASP A 50 15.32 -5.83 21.41
N GLU A 51 14.06 -5.76 21.86
CA GLU A 51 13.64 -6.26 23.17
C GLU A 51 13.83 -7.78 23.29
N LYS A 52 13.57 -8.52 22.19
CA LYS A 52 13.75 -9.97 22.13
C LYS A 52 15.22 -10.36 22.08
N VAL A 53 16.02 -9.63 21.31
CA VAL A 53 17.48 -9.84 21.27
C VAL A 53 18.08 -9.67 22.67
N LEU A 54 17.67 -8.64 23.42
CA LEU A 54 18.13 -8.43 24.79
C LEU A 54 17.70 -9.53 25.76
N GLU A 55 16.43 -9.96 25.71
CA GLU A 55 15.91 -11.07 26.51
C GLU A 55 16.77 -12.33 26.32
N TRP A 56 17.15 -12.64 25.09
CA TRP A 56 17.96 -13.81 24.76
C TRP A 56 19.42 -13.67 25.21
N ILE A 57 20.02 -12.47 25.08
CA ILE A 57 21.37 -12.21 25.59
C ILE A 57 21.42 -12.39 27.10
N LEU A 58 20.43 -11.89 27.83
CA LEU A 58 20.37 -12.03 29.28
C LEU A 58 20.09 -13.49 29.72
N ALA A 59 19.39 -14.27 28.89
CA ALA A 59 19.11 -15.68 29.16
C ALA A 59 20.28 -16.63 28.85
N ASP A 60 21.29 -16.17 28.10
CA ASP A 60 22.46 -16.97 27.71
C ASP A 60 23.77 -16.25 28.01
N GLY A 61 24.47 -16.68 29.06
CA GLY A 61 25.73 -16.07 29.50
C GLY A 61 26.88 -16.13 28.49
N GLY A 62 26.76 -16.88 27.39
CA GLY A 62 27.71 -16.91 26.28
C GLY A 62 27.26 -16.15 25.02
N ALA A 63 26.09 -15.53 25.03
CA ALA A 63 25.53 -14.89 23.85
C ALA A 63 26.27 -13.59 23.49
N ILE A 64 26.40 -13.37 22.19
CA ILE A 64 26.81 -12.09 21.60
C ILE A 64 25.68 -11.66 20.66
N GLY A 65 25.27 -10.41 20.75
CA GLY A 65 24.26 -9.85 19.87
C GLY A 65 24.54 -8.40 19.51
N TYR A 66 23.78 -7.89 18.55
CA TYR A 66 23.77 -6.50 18.14
C TYR A 66 22.33 -5.98 18.20
N PHE A 67 22.15 -4.79 18.75
CA PHE A 67 20.85 -4.13 18.92
C PHE A 67 21.08 -2.62 19.00
N ALA A 68 20.03 -1.80 18.94
CA ALA A 68 20.22 -0.36 19.00
C ALA A 68 20.86 0.07 20.33
N PHE A 69 21.83 0.99 20.27
CA PHE A 69 22.50 1.59 21.44
C PHE A 69 21.51 2.12 22.49
N ALA A 70 20.32 2.53 22.07
CA ALA A 70 19.22 2.89 22.94
C ALA A 70 18.92 1.83 24.03
N ASN A 71 19.14 0.56 23.76
CA ASN A 71 18.67 -0.49 24.66
C ASN A 71 19.76 -1.00 25.62
N ILE A 72 20.92 -0.34 25.68
CA ILE A 72 22.12 -0.81 26.41
C ILE A 72 22.08 -0.65 27.95
N GLN A 73 21.10 0.05 28.51
CA GLN A 73 21.05 0.44 29.95
C GLN A 73 20.66 -0.72 30.91
N GLN A 74 20.95 -1.96 30.56
CA GLN A 74 20.70 -3.12 31.42
C GLN A 74 22.01 -3.48 32.14
N ALA A 75 21.99 -3.52 33.47
CA ALA A 75 23.20 -3.61 34.31
C ALA A 75 24.01 -4.92 34.18
N SER A 76 23.61 -5.83 33.28
CA SER A 76 24.20 -7.16 33.10
C SER A 76 24.77 -7.41 31.70
N ILE A 77 24.85 -6.39 30.84
CA ILE A 77 25.46 -6.49 29.51
C ILE A 77 26.71 -5.63 29.42
N VAL A 78 27.74 -6.15 28.75
CA VAL A 78 29.01 -5.46 28.51
C VAL A 78 29.06 -5.01 27.06
N ALA A 79 29.17 -3.70 26.85
CA ALA A 79 29.43 -3.14 25.52
C ALA A 79 30.87 -3.46 25.10
N VAL A 80 31.06 -3.96 23.88
CA VAL A 80 32.39 -4.23 23.33
C VAL A 80 32.81 -3.05 22.47
N ALA A 81 33.99 -2.49 22.72
CA ALA A 81 34.59 -1.46 21.87
C ALA A 81 35.06 -2.08 20.54
N ILE A 82 34.83 -1.38 19.43
CA ILE A 82 35.08 -1.90 18.08
C ILE A 82 35.94 -0.90 17.30
N ALA A 83 36.99 -1.40 16.66
CA ALA A 83 37.84 -0.61 15.76
C ALA A 83 37.20 -0.49 14.37
N ALA A 84 37.42 0.63 13.68
CA ALA A 84 36.88 0.90 12.35
C ALA A 84 37.61 0.21 11.19
N ASP A 85 38.50 -0.73 11.53
CA ASP A 85 39.27 -1.52 10.58
C ASP A 85 38.43 -2.65 9.99
N LYS A 86 38.30 -2.65 8.67
CA LYS A 86 37.48 -3.62 7.93
C LYS A 86 38.30 -4.82 7.42
N THR A 87 39.61 -4.81 7.61
CA THR A 87 40.52 -5.82 7.03
C THR A 87 41.30 -6.58 8.09
N LYS A 88 41.64 -5.95 9.22
CA LYS A 88 42.40 -6.58 10.30
C LYS A 88 41.54 -6.87 11.53
N GLY A 89 41.92 -7.90 12.29
CA GLY A 89 41.31 -8.22 13.58
C GLY A 89 41.81 -7.31 14.70
N ILE A 90 41.21 -7.44 15.89
CA ILE A 90 41.54 -6.59 17.05
C ILE A 90 43.01 -6.68 17.51
N MET A 91 43.69 -7.78 17.20
CA MET A 91 45.10 -7.99 17.56
C MET A 91 46.08 -7.35 16.56
N ASP A 92 45.62 -7.05 15.34
CA ASP A 92 46.48 -6.65 14.22
C ASP A 92 46.20 -5.21 13.72
N THR A 93 45.08 -4.64 14.16
CA THR A 93 44.65 -3.30 13.74
C THR A 93 45.46 -2.19 14.40
N GLU A 94 45.71 -1.12 13.66
CA GLU A 94 46.29 0.14 14.17
C GLU A 94 45.18 1.16 14.52
N GLU A 95 43.93 0.86 14.19
CA GLU A 95 42.77 1.70 14.48
C GLU A 95 42.35 1.56 15.95
N ALA A 96 41.97 2.67 16.56
CA ALA A 96 41.50 2.66 17.94
C ALA A 96 40.15 1.93 18.06
N SER A 97 40.03 1.03 19.05
CA SER A 97 38.75 0.48 19.46
C SER A 97 37.95 1.52 20.23
N ILE A 98 36.81 1.94 19.69
CA ILE A 98 35.96 2.97 20.29
C ILE A 98 34.70 2.30 20.85
N GLU A 99 34.30 2.66 22.07
CA GLU A 99 33.02 2.24 22.64
C GLU A 99 31.89 3.14 22.12
N ALA A 100 30.72 2.56 21.90
CA ALA A 100 29.53 3.32 21.55
C ALA A 100 29.08 4.16 22.74
N SER A 101 29.00 5.47 22.56
CA SER A 101 28.47 6.42 23.54
C SER A 101 27.78 7.56 22.82
N VAL A 102 26.94 8.33 23.53
CA VAL A 102 26.36 9.55 22.95
C VAL A 102 27.44 10.49 22.43
N ALA A 103 28.58 10.61 23.14
CA ALA A 103 29.68 11.47 22.73
C ALA A 103 30.37 10.95 21.46
N SER A 104 30.85 9.70 21.48
CA SER A 104 31.59 9.08 20.37
C SER A 104 30.73 8.89 19.10
N ILE A 105 29.41 8.73 19.24
CA ILE A 105 28.50 8.71 18.08
C ILE A 105 28.26 10.13 17.56
N SER A 106 28.16 11.13 18.45
CA SER A 106 27.90 12.53 18.07
C SER A 106 29.07 13.19 17.34
N ASP A 107 30.30 12.94 17.79
CA ASP A 107 31.52 13.48 17.16
C ASP A 107 31.99 12.64 15.96
N GLY A 108 31.43 11.44 15.80
CA GLY A 108 31.72 10.53 14.69
C GLY A 108 32.92 9.61 14.93
N ALA A 109 33.54 9.63 16.11
CA ALA A 109 34.62 8.71 16.47
C ALA A 109 34.15 7.24 16.43
N TYR A 110 32.93 6.96 16.88
CA TYR A 110 32.28 5.67 16.70
C TYR A 110 31.65 5.59 15.30
N ALA A 111 32.46 5.23 14.31
CA ALA A 111 32.06 5.17 12.90
C ALA A 111 31.50 3.80 12.47
N VAL A 112 31.64 2.78 13.31
CA VAL A 112 31.19 1.40 13.06
C VAL A 112 29.73 1.21 13.50
N PHE A 113 28.95 0.40 12.78
CA PHE A 113 27.53 0.11 13.07
C PHE A 113 26.62 1.32 13.32
N ARG A 114 26.95 2.50 12.77
CA ARG A 114 26.07 3.68 12.75
C ARG A 114 25.09 3.60 11.57
N ARG A 115 23.85 4.01 11.79
CA ARG A 115 22.85 4.21 10.71
C ARG A 115 22.09 5.51 10.90
N GLU A 116 21.81 6.17 9.80
CA GLU A 116 20.81 7.24 9.77
C GLU A 116 19.42 6.60 9.71
N LEU A 117 18.46 7.18 10.42
CA LEU A 117 17.06 6.81 10.27
C LEU A 117 16.46 7.64 9.13
N PHE A 118 15.83 6.96 8.18
CA PHE A 118 15.24 7.58 7.01
C PHE A 118 13.71 7.56 7.11
N LEU A 119 13.08 8.68 6.74
CA LEU A 119 11.64 8.74 6.50
C LEU A 119 11.42 8.90 5.00
N ASN A 120 10.70 7.95 4.40
CA ASN A 120 10.27 8.06 3.01
C ASN A 120 8.94 8.82 2.97
N VAL A 121 8.91 9.94 2.25
CA VAL A 121 7.72 10.77 2.10
C VAL A 121 7.38 10.85 0.62
N ASP A 122 6.12 10.57 0.29
CA ASP A 122 5.58 10.79 -1.04
C ASP A 122 5.57 12.29 -1.34
N ASN A 123 6.21 12.69 -2.45
CA ASN A 123 6.27 14.09 -2.89
C ASN A 123 4.86 14.71 -3.04
N ALA A 124 3.85 13.94 -3.46
CA ALA A 124 2.47 14.43 -3.61
C ALA A 124 1.81 14.75 -2.25
N ARG A 125 2.28 14.10 -1.17
CA ARG A 125 1.77 14.25 0.19
C ARG A 125 2.71 15.03 1.10
N TRP A 126 3.70 15.74 0.53
CA TRP A 126 4.70 16.47 1.31
C TRP A 126 4.08 17.47 2.29
N HIS A 127 2.96 18.09 1.90
CA HIS A 127 2.20 19.02 2.74
C HIS A 127 1.74 18.42 4.08
N LEU A 128 1.55 17.09 4.16
CA LEU A 128 1.17 16.40 5.40
C LEU A 128 2.36 16.19 6.35
N ALA A 129 3.58 16.12 5.82
CA ALA A 129 4.78 15.79 6.58
C ALA A 129 5.71 17.00 6.82
N ALA A 130 5.54 18.08 6.06
CA ALA A 130 6.45 19.23 6.06
C ALA A 130 6.58 19.88 7.44
N ASP A 131 5.46 20.13 8.13
CA ASP A 131 5.48 20.78 9.45
C ASP A 131 6.12 19.89 10.51
N TYR A 132 5.82 18.59 10.47
CA TYR A 132 6.45 17.59 11.36
C TYR A 132 7.97 17.55 11.15
N LEU A 133 8.43 17.48 9.90
CA LEU A 133 9.87 17.47 9.59
C LEU A 133 10.54 18.80 9.94
N THR A 134 9.86 19.93 9.71
CA THR A 134 10.35 21.27 10.10
C THR A 134 10.55 21.35 11.60
N TYR A 135 9.58 20.89 12.39
CA TYR A 135 9.72 20.80 13.84
C TYR A 135 10.87 19.85 14.23
N GLY A 136 10.93 18.64 13.66
CA GLY A 136 11.95 17.65 13.97
C GLY A 136 13.38 18.15 13.74
N PHE A 137 13.61 18.90 12.66
CA PHE A 137 14.92 19.50 12.36
C PHE A 137 15.17 20.86 13.03
N SER A 138 14.19 21.46 13.71
CA SER A 138 14.40 22.67 14.50
C SER A 138 15.29 22.42 15.73
N ASP A 139 15.83 23.49 16.34
CA ASP A 139 16.56 23.38 17.61
C ASP A 139 15.72 22.72 18.72
N GLN A 140 14.41 22.99 18.75
CA GLN A 140 13.50 22.40 19.74
C GLN A 140 13.29 20.91 19.49
N GLY A 141 13.03 20.51 18.24
CA GLY A 141 12.91 19.08 17.89
C GLY A 141 14.19 18.31 18.18
N GLN A 142 15.35 18.89 17.86
CA GLN A 142 16.65 18.28 18.19
C GLN A 142 16.92 18.21 19.70
N LYS A 143 16.37 19.12 20.52
CA LYS A 143 16.40 18.98 21.99
C LYS A 143 15.56 17.80 22.46
N GLU A 144 14.40 17.55 21.86
CA GLU A 144 13.61 16.35 22.19
C GLU A 144 14.38 15.07 21.86
N VAL A 145 15.14 15.02 20.76
CA VAL A 145 16.02 13.89 20.43
C VAL A 145 17.03 13.61 21.55
N THR A 146 17.57 14.64 22.21
CA THR A 146 18.51 14.44 23.34
C THR A 146 17.89 13.83 24.59
N LYS A 147 16.56 13.90 24.73
CA LYS A 147 15.82 13.20 25.80
C LYS A 147 15.61 11.72 25.47
N THR A 148 15.75 11.38 24.19
CA THR A 148 15.76 9.99 23.73
C THR A 148 17.19 9.44 23.80
N LYS A 149 17.35 8.21 23.34
CA LYS A 149 18.64 7.53 23.31
C LYS A 149 19.28 7.54 21.91
N TYR A 150 18.73 8.36 21.01
CA TYR A 150 19.28 8.65 19.69
C TYR A 150 20.18 9.89 19.72
N VAL A 151 21.01 10.01 18.69
CA VAL A 151 21.93 11.13 18.52
C VAL A 151 21.34 12.14 17.56
N ARG A 152 21.53 13.43 17.88
CA ARG A 152 21.13 14.54 17.02
C ARG A 152 21.85 14.49 15.68
N VAL A 153 21.20 14.98 14.64
CA VAL A 153 21.91 15.23 13.38
C VAL A 153 22.83 16.44 13.52
N ASN A 154 24.00 16.38 12.88
CA ASN A 154 24.92 17.52 12.88
C ASN A 154 24.37 18.71 12.07
N ALA A 155 24.98 19.89 12.23
CA ALA A 155 24.52 21.12 11.60
C ALA A 155 24.47 21.05 10.07
N ALA A 156 25.41 20.33 9.43
CA ALA A 156 25.44 20.18 7.98
C ALA A 156 24.26 19.33 7.46
N ILE A 157 23.97 18.20 8.13
CA ILE A 157 22.81 17.36 7.81
C ILE A 157 21.52 18.14 8.07
N ARG A 158 21.43 18.87 9.18
CA ARG A 158 20.27 19.69 9.53
C ARG A 158 19.99 20.74 8.47
N ALA A 159 20.99 21.53 8.06
CA ALA A 159 20.86 22.52 6.99
C ALA A 159 20.42 21.89 5.67
N ARG A 160 20.98 20.72 5.32
CA ARG A 160 20.58 19.97 4.12
C ARG A 160 19.12 19.51 4.21
N MET A 161 18.67 19.03 5.36
CA MET A 161 17.29 18.56 5.55
C MET A 161 16.30 19.71 5.56
N GLU A 162 16.60 20.82 6.22
CA GLU A 162 15.79 22.04 6.16
C GLU A 162 15.63 22.55 4.72
N SER A 163 16.69 22.52 3.90
CA SER A 163 16.59 22.85 2.47
C SER A 163 15.64 21.91 1.74
N ARG A 164 15.76 20.59 1.98
CA ARG A 164 14.87 19.60 1.38
C ARG A 164 13.42 19.79 1.77
N VAL A 165 13.14 20.15 3.04
CA VAL A 165 11.77 20.43 3.50
C VAL A 165 11.20 21.66 2.79
N ARG A 166 11.97 22.74 2.66
CA ARG A 166 11.57 23.94 1.90
C ARG A 166 11.35 23.66 0.41
N GLU A 167 12.15 22.78 -0.17
CA GLU A 167 12.06 22.37 -1.58
C GLU A 167 10.92 21.37 -1.84
N GLN A 168 10.21 20.94 -0.80
CA GLN A 168 9.18 19.91 -0.83
C GLN A 168 9.67 18.55 -1.33
N GLY A 169 10.84 18.14 -0.83
CA GLY A 169 11.46 16.87 -1.16
C GLY A 169 12.43 16.99 -2.34
N ASN A 170 12.74 15.84 -2.95
CA ASN A 170 13.71 15.78 -4.04
C ASN A 170 13.05 16.20 -5.36
N ARG A 171 13.30 17.45 -5.78
CA ARG A 171 12.82 17.99 -7.06
C ARG A 171 13.38 17.28 -8.31
N LYS A 172 14.34 16.35 -8.15
CA LYS A 172 14.94 15.47 -9.16
C LYS A 172 14.44 14.02 -9.08
N ALA A 173 13.56 13.67 -8.14
CA ALA A 173 13.06 12.30 -8.01
C ALA A 173 12.06 12.01 -9.14
N ASP A 174 12.43 11.09 -10.03
CA ASP A 174 11.53 10.50 -11.01
C ASP A 174 10.69 9.43 -10.31
N PHE A 175 9.57 9.86 -9.70
CA PHE A 175 8.69 8.91 -9.03
C PHE A 175 8.00 8.02 -10.07
N VAL A 176 7.84 6.75 -9.73
CA VAL A 176 6.96 5.84 -10.46
C VAL A 176 5.56 6.07 -9.90
N SER A 177 4.66 6.64 -10.69
CA SER A 177 3.25 6.75 -10.30
C SER A 177 2.71 5.35 -10.03
N VAL A 178 2.16 5.15 -8.84
CA VAL A 178 1.43 3.92 -8.51
C VAL A 178 -0.05 4.25 -8.40
N PRO A 179 -0.95 3.40 -8.93
CA PRO A 179 -2.37 3.58 -8.71
C PRO A 179 -2.70 3.46 -7.21
N PRO A 180 -3.77 4.10 -6.73
CA PRO A 180 -4.25 3.89 -5.37
C PRO A 180 -4.56 2.41 -5.14
N ALA A 181 -4.42 1.93 -3.90
CA ALA A 181 -4.72 0.54 -3.56
C ALA A 181 -6.22 0.19 -3.73
N SER A 182 -7.10 1.17 -3.66
CA SER A 182 -8.55 1.02 -3.80
C SER A 182 -9.21 2.31 -4.29
N CYS A 183 -10.33 2.18 -4.99
CA CYS A 183 -11.26 3.29 -5.28
C CYS A 183 -12.62 2.94 -4.68
N PRO A 184 -13.38 3.89 -4.08
CA PRO A 184 -14.70 3.60 -3.52
C PRO A 184 -15.67 2.94 -4.51
N ALA A 185 -16.71 2.27 -4.00
CA ALA A 185 -17.77 1.74 -4.84
C ALA A 185 -18.45 2.89 -5.61
N GLY A 186 -18.79 2.66 -6.89
CA GLY A 186 -19.29 3.69 -7.80
C GLY A 186 -18.19 4.60 -8.38
N VAL A 187 -16.92 4.40 -8.01
CA VAL A 187 -15.80 5.22 -8.45
C VAL A 187 -14.76 4.31 -9.12
N GLY A 188 -14.38 4.66 -10.35
CA GLY A 188 -13.41 3.93 -11.16
C GLY A 188 -12.04 4.58 -11.18
N LEU A 189 -11.01 3.77 -11.34
CA LEU A 189 -9.66 4.24 -11.62
C LEU A 189 -9.60 4.85 -13.02
N LYS A 190 -8.97 6.00 -13.14
CA LYS A 190 -8.64 6.65 -14.41
C LYS A 190 -7.14 6.93 -14.46
N ALA A 191 -6.53 6.62 -15.59
CA ALA A 191 -5.13 6.89 -15.85
C ALA A 191 -5.01 7.95 -16.95
N GLU A 192 -4.50 9.12 -16.60
CA GLU A 192 -4.28 10.22 -17.54
C GLU A 192 -2.79 10.37 -17.85
N PRO A 193 -2.38 10.28 -19.14
CA PRO A 193 -1.02 10.55 -19.53
C PRO A 193 -0.63 12.00 -19.26
N PHE A 194 0.53 12.21 -18.65
CA PHE A 194 1.15 13.51 -18.57
C PHE A 194 2.65 13.40 -18.80
N ARG A 195 3.25 14.46 -19.34
CA ARG A 195 4.70 14.56 -19.46
C ARG A 195 5.24 15.24 -18.21
N ASN A 196 6.09 14.53 -17.47
CA ASN A 196 6.73 15.12 -16.31
C ASN A 196 7.76 16.19 -16.73
N ARG A 197 8.30 16.92 -15.77
CA ARG A 197 9.26 18.02 -16.02
C ARG A 197 10.58 17.60 -16.69
N TRP A 198 10.84 16.30 -16.84
CA TRP A 198 12.03 15.74 -17.49
C TRP A 198 11.74 15.23 -18.91
N GLY A 199 10.52 15.40 -19.41
CA GLY A 199 10.14 14.94 -20.74
C GLY A 199 9.79 13.46 -20.82
N THR A 200 9.66 12.78 -19.68
CA THR A 200 9.22 11.38 -19.61
C THR A 200 7.71 11.30 -19.52
N ASP A 201 7.11 10.42 -20.29
CA ASP A 201 5.68 10.16 -20.23
C ASP A 201 5.36 9.32 -18.98
N LYS A 202 4.39 9.79 -18.19
CA LYS A 202 3.94 9.21 -16.92
C LYS A 202 2.42 9.15 -16.91
N LEU A 203 1.87 8.42 -15.93
CA LEU A 203 0.43 8.34 -15.70
C LEU A 203 0.06 9.03 -14.39
N ASN A 204 -0.98 9.84 -14.42
CA ASN A 204 -1.65 10.32 -13.22
C ASN A 204 -2.86 9.44 -12.95
N TYR A 205 -2.99 8.93 -11.73
CA TYR A 205 -4.08 8.03 -11.35
C TYR A 205 -5.07 8.78 -10.47
N THR A 206 -6.32 8.86 -10.89
CA THR A 206 -7.42 9.45 -10.12
C THR A 206 -8.57 8.46 -10.00
N CYS A 207 -9.33 8.55 -8.90
CA CYS A 207 -10.58 7.82 -8.76
C CYS A 207 -11.72 8.79 -9.10
N GLU A 208 -12.46 8.52 -10.17
CA GLU A 208 -13.56 9.37 -10.63
C GLU A 208 -14.90 8.61 -10.60
N PRO A 209 -16.03 9.25 -10.24
CA PRO A 209 -17.34 8.60 -10.28
C PRO A 209 -17.62 8.00 -11.66
N CYS A 210 -18.19 6.80 -11.69
CA CYS A 210 -18.56 6.16 -12.95
C CYS A 210 -19.50 7.09 -13.74
N ALA A 211 -19.17 7.38 -14.99
CA ALA A 211 -20.04 8.14 -15.87
C ALA A 211 -21.33 7.35 -16.17
N PRO A 212 -22.45 8.02 -16.53
CA PRO A 212 -23.64 7.33 -17.02
C PRO A 212 -23.31 6.32 -18.12
N GLY A 213 -23.95 5.16 -18.05
CA GLY A 213 -23.66 3.98 -18.86
C GLY A 213 -22.56 3.09 -18.30
N LYS A 214 -21.93 3.45 -17.18
CA LYS A 214 -20.94 2.61 -16.50
C LYS A 214 -21.28 2.43 -15.02
N ALA A 215 -20.82 1.32 -14.45
CA ALA A 215 -21.00 1.02 -13.04
C ALA A 215 -19.81 0.27 -12.44
N LYS A 216 -19.69 0.31 -11.12
CA LYS A 216 -18.69 -0.47 -10.38
C LYS A 216 -19.13 -0.73 -8.94
N LEU A 217 -19.22 -1.99 -8.56
CA LEU A 217 -19.64 -2.40 -7.22
C LEU A 217 -18.47 -2.55 -6.25
N THR A 218 -17.32 -3.01 -6.73
CA THR A 218 -16.16 -3.33 -5.88
C THR A 218 -15.35 -2.10 -5.51
N THR A 219 -14.57 -2.21 -4.42
CA THR A 219 -13.62 -1.17 -4.00
C THR A 219 -12.24 -1.32 -4.63
N GLU A 220 -12.04 -2.29 -5.52
CA GLU A 220 -10.78 -2.49 -6.23
C GLU A 220 -10.42 -1.25 -7.06
N ALA A 221 -9.13 -0.92 -7.18
CA ALA A 221 -8.68 0.17 -8.04
C ALA A 221 -8.71 -0.24 -9.53
N ALA A 222 -9.92 -0.45 -10.05
CA ALA A 222 -10.19 -0.83 -11.43
C ALA A 222 -11.07 0.23 -12.12
N GLU A 223 -11.04 0.27 -13.45
CA GLU A 223 -11.91 1.14 -14.24
C GLU A 223 -13.40 0.78 -14.05
N CYS A 224 -14.30 1.73 -14.33
CA CYS A 224 -15.73 1.44 -14.34
C CYS A 224 -16.10 0.55 -15.53
N GLU A 225 -16.92 -0.47 -15.27
CA GLU A 225 -17.41 -1.37 -16.31
C GLU A 225 -18.56 -0.74 -17.08
N SER A 226 -18.55 -0.87 -18.39
CA SER A 226 -19.65 -0.38 -19.22
C SER A 226 -20.83 -1.34 -19.18
N CYS A 227 -22.05 -0.80 -19.01
CA CYS A 227 -23.28 -1.58 -19.02
C CYS A 227 -23.39 -2.39 -20.32
N LEU A 228 -23.69 -3.67 -20.21
CA LEU A 228 -23.88 -4.54 -21.36
C LEU A 228 -25.15 -4.14 -22.12
N PRO A 229 -25.28 -4.48 -23.42
CA PRO A 229 -26.54 -4.33 -24.13
C PRO A 229 -27.70 -4.96 -23.35
N GLY A 230 -28.83 -4.27 -23.32
CA GLY A 230 -29.98 -4.60 -22.46
C GLY A 230 -29.93 -3.97 -21.08
N GLN A 231 -28.80 -3.41 -20.67
CA GLN A 231 -28.65 -2.72 -19.38
C GLN A 231 -28.29 -1.25 -19.56
N PHE A 232 -28.56 -0.45 -18.54
CA PHE A 232 -28.24 0.97 -18.50
C PHE A 232 -27.82 1.43 -17.11
N ALA A 233 -27.19 2.60 -17.04
CA ALA A 233 -26.95 3.30 -15.79
C ALA A 233 -27.12 4.80 -16.05
N ASN A 234 -28.14 5.43 -15.47
CA ASN A 234 -28.44 6.84 -15.75
C ASN A 234 -27.66 7.82 -14.86
N ALA A 235 -27.28 7.39 -13.66
CA ALA A 235 -26.65 8.23 -12.66
C ALA A 235 -25.12 8.12 -12.73
N SER A 236 -24.44 9.23 -12.43
CA SER A 236 -23.01 9.18 -12.11
C SER A 236 -22.80 8.46 -10.78
N GLY A 237 -21.76 7.65 -10.69
CA GLY A 237 -21.46 6.87 -9.49
C GLY A 237 -22.28 5.59 -9.35
N ALA A 238 -22.88 5.08 -10.43
CA ALA A 238 -23.71 3.89 -10.37
C ALA A 238 -22.92 2.66 -9.85
N LEU A 239 -23.52 1.93 -8.91
CA LEU A 239 -22.93 0.71 -8.36
C LEU A 239 -23.14 -0.50 -9.27
N ARG A 240 -24.26 -0.51 -10.01
CA ARG A 240 -24.65 -1.58 -10.93
C ARG A 240 -25.35 -0.98 -12.16
N CYS A 241 -25.43 -1.77 -13.21
CA CYS A 241 -26.25 -1.47 -14.38
C CYS A 241 -27.62 -2.14 -14.20
N ASP A 242 -28.68 -1.39 -14.44
CA ASP A 242 -30.06 -1.84 -14.35
C ASP A 242 -30.53 -2.41 -15.70
N PHE A 243 -31.42 -3.39 -15.69
CA PHE A 243 -32.00 -3.92 -16.92
C PHE A 243 -33.05 -2.95 -17.48
N CYS A 244 -33.10 -2.85 -18.81
CA CYS A 244 -34.21 -2.16 -19.46
C CYS A 244 -35.53 -2.87 -19.17
N GLU A 245 -36.55 -2.10 -18.82
CA GLU A 245 -37.91 -2.62 -18.68
C GLU A 245 -38.45 -3.15 -20.02
N PRO A 246 -39.39 -4.11 -20.00
CA PRO A 246 -40.09 -4.54 -21.20
C PRO A 246 -40.65 -3.36 -22.02
N GLY A 247 -40.54 -3.46 -23.33
CA GLY A 247 -40.85 -2.40 -24.28
C GLY A 247 -39.75 -1.36 -24.49
N ARG A 248 -38.63 -1.46 -23.76
CA ARG A 248 -37.46 -0.61 -23.95
C ARG A 248 -36.19 -1.44 -24.15
N VAL A 249 -35.21 -0.85 -24.82
CA VAL A 249 -33.95 -1.49 -25.15
C VAL A 249 -32.76 -0.57 -24.96
N ALA A 250 -31.62 -1.15 -24.62
CA ALA A 250 -30.32 -0.52 -24.65
C ALA A 250 -29.46 -1.30 -25.65
N SER A 251 -29.42 -0.84 -26.90
CA SER A 251 -28.78 -1.59 -27.99
C SER A 251 -27.26 -1.52 -27.96
N GLN A 252 -26.69 -0.50 -27.30
CA GLN A 252 -25.26 -0.27 -27.25
C GLN A 252 -24.69 -0.56 -25.86
N ARG A 253 -23.45 -1.07 -25.84
CA ARG A 253 -22.66 -1.14 -24.60
C ARG A 253 -22.42 0.28 -24.09
N GLY A 254 -22.56 0.49 -22.79
CA GLY A 254 -22.39 1.80 -22.17
C GLY A 254 -23.60 2.72 -22.31
N SER A 255 -24.80 2.17 -22.56
CA SER A 255 -26.01 2.98 -22.71
C SER A 255 -26.37 3.66 -21.38
N PRO A 256 -26.56 4.99 -21.34
CA PRO A 256 -26.97 5.69 -20.12
C PRO A 256 -28.48 5.59 -19.85
N ALA A 257 -29.27 5.16 -20.83
CA ALA A 257 -30.72 5.03 -20.73
C ALA A 257 -31.27 3.98 -21.70
N CYS A 258 -32.48 3.50 -21.42
CA CYS A 258 -33.23 2.61 -22.31
C CYS A 258 -34.15 3.40 -23.24
N THR A 259 -34.12 3.06 -24.52
CA THR A 259 -34.95 3.66 -25.57
C THR A 259 -36.20 2.81 -25.80
N ALA A 260 -37.38 3.44 -25.90
CA ALA A 260 -38.61 2.74 -26.20
C ALA A 260 -38.58 2.12 -27.60
N CYS A 261 -39.13 0.92 -27.74
CA CYS A 261 -39.32 0.30 -29.04
C CYS A 261 -40.24 1.16 -29.92
N GLY A 262 -39.86 1.31 -31.19
CA GLY A 262 -40.65 2.03 -32.18
C GLY A 262 -42.01 1.37 -32.42
N GLU A 263 -42.89 2.06 -33.14
CA GLU A 263 -44.18 1.48 -33.51
C GLU A 263 -43.99 0.21 -34.33
N ASN A 264 -44.89 -0.76 -34.15
CA ASN A 264 -44.82 -2.10 -34.75
C ASN A 264 -43.62 -2.94 -34.29
N THR A 265 -42.90 -2.49 -33.25
CA THR A 265 -41.83 -3.25 -32.62
C THR A 265 -42.04 -3.36 -31.12
N PHE A 266 -41.58 -4.45 -30.54
CA PHE A 266 -41.75 -4.74 -29.12
C PHE A 266 -40.49 -5.37 -28.50
N ALA A 267 -40.38 -5.28 -27.18
CA ALA A 267 -39.34 -5.97 -26.41
C ALA A 267 -39.98 -6.68 -25.22
N ALA A 268 -40.08 -8.02 -25.28
CA ALA A 268 -40.88 -8.77 -24.30
C ALA A 268 -40.22 -8.92 -22.92
N ALA A 269 -38.90 -9.11 -22.89
CA ALA A 269 -38.19 -9.43 -21.66
C ALA A 269 -37.49 -8.19 -21.08
N PRO A 270 -37.38 -8.09 -19.75
CA PRO A 270 -36.42 -7.19 -19.13
C PRO A 270 -35.02 -7.49 -19.67
N GLY A 271 -34.24 -6.44 -19.92
CA GLY A 271 -32.89 -6.61 -20.44
C GLY A 271 -32.79 -6.85 -21.94
N SER A 272 -33.85 -6.59 -22.71
CA SER A 272 -33.80 -6.71 -24.17
C SER A 272 -32.81 -5.70 -24.77
N SER A 273 -31.94 -6.17 -25.67
CA SER A 273 -30.98 -5.33 -26.40
C SER A 273 -31.48 -4.89 -27.78
N SER A 274 -32.57 -5.47 -28.28
CA SER A 274 -33.17 -5.15 -29.57
C SER A 274 -34.69 -5.24 -29.53
N CYS A 275 -35.35 -4.45 -30.38
CA CYS A 275 -36.79 -4.51 -30.58
C CYS A 275 -37.10 -5.50 -31.70
N ASN A 276 -38.09 -6.36 -31.49
CA ASN A 276 -38.56 -7.33 -32.47
C ASN A 276 -39.78 -6.78 -33.21
N ASN A 277 -39.92 -7.08 -34.49
CA ASN A 277 -41.10 -6.68 -35.26
C ASN A 277 -42.33 -7.52 -34.86
N CYS A 278 -43.51 -6.89 -34.93
CA CYS A 278 -44.77 -7.62 -34.89
C CYS A 278 -44.97 -8.46 -36.15
N SER A 279 -45.63 -9.61 -35.98
CA SER A 279 -46.06 -10.46 -37.08
C SER A 279 -47.17 -9.77 -37.89
N ALA A 280 -47.35 -10.18 -39.14
CA ALA A 280 -48.47 -9.71 -39.95
C ALA A 280 -49.81 -9.99 -39.24
N GLY A 281 -50.64 -8.96 -39.13
CA GLY A 281 -51.92 -9.02 -38.40
C GLY A 281 -51.84 -8.66 -36.92
N ASP A 282 -50.65 -8.32 -36.39
CA ASP A 282 -50.45 -7.78 -35.05
C ASP A 282 -49.81 -6.38 -35.10
N VAL A 283 -50.01 -5.59 -34.06
CA VAL A 283 -49.51 -4.21 -33.92
C VAL A 283 -48.97 -3.96 -32.52
N ALA A 284 -47.90 -3.17 -32.44
CA ALA A 284 -47.36 -2.63 -31.20
C ALA A 284 -47.43 -1.10 -31.26
N ALA A 285 -48.52 -0.53 -30.75
CA ALA A 285 -48.74 0.91 -30.69
C ALA A 285 -49.52 1.27 -29.41
N PRO A 286 -49.18 2.37 -28.72
CA PRO A 286 -48.11 3.36 -29.01
C PRO A 286 -46.70 2.80 -28.75
N ARG A 287 -45.64 3.56 -29.05
CA ARG A 287 -44.23 3.17 -28.81
C ARG A 287 -44.01 2.63 -27.39
N GLY A 288 -43.07 1.70 -27.27
CA GLY A 288 -42.67 1.12 -25.98
C GLY A 288 -43.48 -0.10 -25.54
N GLN A 289 -44.08 -0.84 -26.48
CA GLN A 289 -44.83 -2.05 -26.13
C GLN A 289 -43.92 -3.23 -25.79
N SER A 290 -44.34 -4.04 -24.82
CA SER A 290 -43.69 -5.31 -24.48
C SER A 290 -44.24 -6.51 -25.26
N LYS A 291 -45.30 -6.31 -26.04
CA LYS A 291 -45.94 -7.35 -26.85
C LYS A 291 -46.61 -6.71 -28.07
N CYS A 292 -46.97 -7.54 -29.04
CA CYS A 292 -47.88 -7.16 -30.09
C CYS A 292 -49.30 -7.59 -29.73
N ASP A 293 -50.26 -6.71 -30.00
CA ASP A 293 -51.68 -7.01 -29.89
C ASP A 293 -52.26 -7.24 -31.29
N ARG A 294 -53.22 -8.15 -31.40
CA ARG A 294 -53.81 -8.51 -32.69
C ARG A 294 -54.63 -7.35 -33.24
N CYS A 295 -54.51 -7.06 -34.54
CA CYS A 295 -55.34 -6.06 -35.21
C CYS A 295 -56.82 -6.45 -35.14
N GLU A 296 -57.70 -5.46 -34.99
CA GLU A 296 -59.13 -5.66 -35.13
C GLU A 296 -59.47 -6.13 -36.56
N LEU A 297 -60.43 -7.04 -36.70
CA LEU A 297 -60.85 -7.58 -37.99
C LEU A 297 -61.26 -6.45 -38.94
N GLY A 298 -60.67 -6.43 -40.14
CA GLY A 298 -60.92 -5.41 -41.16
C GLY A 298 -59.99 -4.20 -41.10
N SER A 299 -59.10 -4.11 -40.10
CA SER A 299 -58.08 -3.06 -40.04
C SER A 299 -56.80 -3.49 -40.75
N TYR A 300 -56.26 -2.63 -41.61
CA TYR A 300 -54.97 -2.79 -42.28
C TYR A 300 -54.11 -1.54 -42.04
N ARG A 301 -52.79 -1.72 -42.03
CA ARG A 301 -51.82 -0.63 -42.04
C ARG A 301 -51.46 -0.31 -43.49
N GLU A 302 -51.40 0.97 -43.86
CA GLU A 302 -50.69 1.38 -45.08
C GLU A 302 -49.17 1.30 -44.87
N GLU A 303 -48.45 0.69 -45.82
CA GLU A 303 -46.99 0.62 -45.80
C GLU A 303 -46.40 2.03 -45.88
N GLY A 304 -45.56 2.36 -44.90
CA GLY A 304 -44.76 3.58 -44.83
C GLY A 304 -43.49 3.28 -44.06
#